data_AF-A0A1Q8TR44-F1
#
_entry.id   AF-A0A1Q8TR44-F1
#
_cell.length_a   1.000
_cell.length_b   1.000
_cell.length_c   1.000
_cell.angle_alpha   90.00
_cell.angle_beta   90.00
_cell.angle_gamma   90.00
#
_symmetry.space_group_name_H-M   'P 1'
#
loop_
_entity.id
_entity.type
_entity.pdbx_description
1 polymer ?
#
loop_
_entity_poly.entity_id
_entity_poly.type
_entity_poly.pdbx_seq_one_letter_code
_entity_poly.pdbx_strand_id
1 'polypeptide(L)'
;MEVEEDGQLVKRLLPFDKKKIFPYAYRHSFAQRHADKGVAPEVLKELMDHRQLQTSQAYYRIGQDRRREAIDRVTVMQFDRHGNRVWRKVQGLLDSEHVRRGIGEVATAYGVCKEPSNVAAGGQSCALRFRCLGCEHFSTDISYLPDLEAYLSDLLRSREKLMSAFEADDWARSEAMPSEEEIGRVRRLISRVKADLDDLTEEERAEVEQAVSVVRRGRSVMLGMPRVGQPLPDVRPRRAA
;
A
#
# COMPACT_ATOMS: atom_id res chain seq x y z
N MET A 1 -23.93 -10.66 2.60
CA MET A 1 -24.65 -9.96 3.68
C MET A 1 -24.82 -10.98 4.79
N GLU A 2 -24.41 -10.67 6.03
CA GLU A 2 -24.44 -11.65 7.12
C GLU A 2 -25.89 -11.80 7.62
N VAL A 3 -26.36 -13.04 7.72
CA VAL A 3 -27.69 -13.38 8.20
C VAL A 3 -27.50 -14.34 9.37
N GLU A 4 -28.21 -14.11 10.46
CA GLU A 4 -28.16 -14.98 11.63
C GLU A 4 -29.10 -16.18 11.40
N GLU A 5 -28.53 -17.37 11.32
CA GLU A 5 -29.24 -18.65 11.21
C GLU A 5 -28.80 -19.51 12.41
N ASP A 6 -29.76 -19.98 13.21
CA ASP A 6 -29.52 -20.80 14.42
C ASP A 6 -28.46 -20.24 15.39
N GLY A 7 -28.40 -18.90 15.53
CA GLY A 7 -27.45 -18.22 16.43
C GLY A 7 -26.01 -18.14 15.90
N GLN A 8 -25.77 -18.46 14.63
CA GLN A 8 -24.50 -18.24 13.94
C GLN A 8 -24.67 -17.23 12.80
N LEU A 9 -23.71 -16.32 12.66
CA LEU A 9 -23.63 -15.41 11.51
C LEU A 9 -23.16 -16.18 10.29
N VAL A 10 -24.09 -16.47 9.38
CA VAL A 10 -23.82 -17.18 8.14
C VAL A 10 -23.81 -16.20 6.97
N LYS A 11 -22.79 -16.27 6.10
CA LYS A 11 -22.78 -15.53 4.83
C LYS A 11 -23.69 -16.25 3.83
N ARG A 12 -24.86 -15.68 3.57
CA ARG A 12 -25.82 -16.19 2.59
C ARG A 12 -25.94 -15.24 1.40
N LEU A 13 -26.00 -15.80 0.18
CA LEU A 13 -26.32 -15.06 -1.04
C LEU A 13 -27.82 -14.69 -1.01
N LEU A 14 -28.11 -13.46 -0.62
CA LEU A 14 -29.47 -12.91 -0.69
C LEU A 14 -29.76 -12.37 -2.10
N PRO A 15 -31.01 -12.46 -2.57
CA PRO A 15 -31.41 -11.80 -3.81
C PRO A 15 -31.12 -10.30 -3.77
N PHE A 16 -30.61 -9.75 -4.87
CA PHE A 16 -30.36 -8.31 -4.97
C PHE A 16 -31.67 -7.53 -4.80
N ASP A 17 -31.64 -6.46 -4.01
CA ASP A 17 -32.79 -5.59 -3.80
C ASP A 17 -33.21 -4.93 -5.13
N LYS A 18 -34.31 -5.40 -5.70
CA LYS A 18 -34.83 -4.93 -6.99
C LYS A 18 -35.17 -3.44 -6.99
N LYS A 19 -35.41 -2.81 -5.83
CA LYS A 19 -35.65 -1.36 -5.74
C LYS A 19 -34.41 -0.54 -6.12
N LYS A 20 -33.21 -1.13 -6.03
CA LYS A 20 -31.95 -0.52 -6.47
C LYS A 20 -31.72 -0.65 -7.98
N ILE A 21 -32.58 -1.36 -8.71
CA ILE A 21 -32.53 -1.50 -10.17
C ILE A 21 -33.45 -0.44 -10.80
N PHE A 22 -32.87 0.69 -11.19
CA PHE A 22 -33.59 1.79 -11.87
C PHE A 22 -32.71 2.40 -12.98
N PRO A 23 -33.29 3.10 -13.97
CA PRO A 23 -32.55 3.55 -15.16
C PRO A 23 -31.25 4.31 -14.87
N TYR A 24 -31.26 5.21 -13.89
CA TYR A 24 -30.07 5.97 -13.52
C TYR A 24 -28.98 5.11 -12.86
N ALA A 25 -29.34 4.03 -12.15
CA ALA A 25 -28.36 3.08 -11.59
C ALA A 25 -27.53 2.38 -12.68
N TYR A 26 -28.12 2.07 -13.83
CA TYR A 26 -27.40 1.51 -14.97
C TYR A 26 -26.37 2.49 -15.53
N ARG A 27 -26.76 3.76 -15.69
CA ARG A 27 -25.87 4.84 -16.13
C ARG A 27 -24.71 5.05 -15.15
N HIS A 28 -25.00 5.04 -13.85
CA HIS A 28 -23.97 5.14 -12.81
C HIS A 28 -23.03 3.92 -12.81
N SER A 29 -23.56 2.71 -12.97
CA SER A 29 -22.77 1.47 -13.02
C SER A 29 -21.94 1.35 -14.29
N PHE A 30 -22.43 1.88 -15.42
CA PHE A 30 -21.65 2.04 -16.65
C PHE A 30 -20.45 2.96 -16.38
N ALA A 31 -20.69 4.15 -15.84
CA ALA A 31 -19.63 5.13 -15.58
C ALA A 31 -18.58 4.61 -14.59
N GLN A 32 -19.03 4.01 -13.48
CA GLN A 32 -18.15 3.46 -12.47
C GLN A 32 -17.27 2.33 -13.04
N ARG A 33 -17.82 1.43 -13.86
CA ARG A 33 -17.02 0.36 -14.49
C ARG A 33 -15.97 0.89 -15.46
N HIS A 34 -16.27 1.97 -16.18
CA HIS A 34 -15.29 2.60 -17.08
C HIS A 34 -14.19 3.33 -16.31
N ALA A 35 -14.56 4.08 -15.26
CA ALA A 35 -13.59 4.68 -14.34
C ALA A 35 -12.72 3.62 -13.66
N ASP A 36 -13.32 2.51 -13.21
CA ASP A 36 -12.62 1.41 -12.55
C ASP A 36 -11.64 0.70 -13.52
N LYS A 37 -11.93 0.66 -14.82
CA LYS A 37 -11.05 0.18 -15.90
C LYS A 37 -9.97 1.18 -16.34
N GLY A 38 -9.93 2.37 -15.75
CA GLY A 38 -8.90 3.37 -16.03
C GLY A 38 -9.13 4.16 -17.32
N VAL A 39 -10.36 4.20 -17.85
CA VAL A 39 -10.71 5.12 -18.94
C VAL A 39 -10.41 6.56 -18.49
N ALA A 40 -9.85 7.40 -19.36
CA ALA A 40 -9.53 8.78 -19.00
C ALA A 40 -10.82 9.58 -18.65
N PRO A 41 -10.80 10.47 -17.64
CA PRO A 41 -11.97 11.26 -17.25
C PRO A 41 -12.64 12.04 -18.40
N GLU A 42 -11.85 12.49 -19.38
CA GLU A 42 -12.35 13.23 -20.54
C GLU A 42 -13.15 12.35 -21.49
N VAL A 43 -12.67 11.13 -21.72
CA VAL A 43 -13.37 10.12 -22.53
C VAL A 43 -14.66 9.71 -21.83
N LEU A 44 -14.61 9.49 -20.50
CA LEU A 44 -15.81 9.15 -19.76
C LEU A 44 -16.83 10.30 -19.74
N LYS A 45 -16.38 11.55 -19.67
CA LYS A 45 -17.23 12.74 -19.82
C LYS A 45 -17.96 12.75 -21.16
N GLU A 46 -17.28 12.43 -22.25
CA GLU A 46 -17.92 12.34 -23.58
C GLU A 46 -18.90 11.17 -23.67
N LEU A 47 -18.51 9.96 -23.23
CA LEU A 47 -19.39 8.80 -23.21
C LEU A 47 -20.64 9.00 -22.34
N MET A 48 -20.50 9.77 -21.27
CA MET A 48 -21.59 10.12 -20.39
C MET A 48 -22.36 11.35 -20.86
N ASP A 49 -21.91 12.09 -21.88
CA ASP A 49 -22.50 13.38 -22.26
C ASP A 49 -22.59 14.35 -21.05
N HIS A 50 -21.52 14.42 -20.27
CA HIS A 50 -21.40 15.37 -19.17
C HIS A 50 -20.87 16.71 -19.69
N ARG A 51 -21.56 17.79 -19.31
CA ARG A 51 -21.14 19.16 -19.67
C ARG A 51 -19.86 19.58 -18.94
N GLN A 52 -19.72 19.18 -17.68
CA GLN A 52 -18.58 19.54 -16.84
C GLN A 52 -17.76 18.30 -16.50
N LEU A 53 -16.44 18.42 -16.60
CA LEU A 53 -15.51 17.35 -16.25
C LEU A 53 -15.65 16.93 -14.77
N GLN A 54 -15.87 17.88 -13.87
CA GLN A 54 -16.03 17.62 -12.43
C GLN A 54 -17.14 16.61 -12.13
N THR A 55 -18.20 16.58 -12.94
CA THR A 55 -19.30 15.59 -12.81
C THR A 55 -18.80 14.17 -13.05
N SER A 56 -17.95 13.96 -14.06
CA SER A 56 -17.35 12.65 -14.35
C SER A 56 -16.24 12.29 -13.37
N GLN A 57 -15.49 13.28 -12.87
CA GLN A 57 -14.43 13.07 -11.86
C GLN A 57 -14.96 12.43 -10.57
N ALA A 58 -16.25 12.61 -10.26
CA ALA A 58 -16.89 11.96 -9.13
C ALA A 58 -16.74 10.42 -9.15
N TYR A 59 -16.74 9.78 -10.33
CA TYR A 59 -16.56 8.33 -10.46
C TYR A 59 -15.13 7.85 -10.20
N TYR A 60 -14.15 8.74 -10.29
CA TYR A 60 -12.74 8.47 -10.01
C TYR A 60 -12.41 8.69 -8.53
N ARG A 61 -13.29 9.37 -7.80
CA ARG A 61 -13.17 9.52 -6.36
C ARG A 61 -13.55 8.20 -5.72
N ILE A 62 -12.54 7.45 -5.24
CA ILE A 62 -12.80 6.30 -4.38
C ILE A 62 -13.56 6.82 -3.16
N GLY A 63 -14.82 6.43 -3.01
CA GLY A 63 -15.63 6.81 -1.86
C GLY A 63 -14.94 6.38 -0.56
N GLN A 64 -15.06 7.18 0.49
CA GLN A 64 -14.42 6.88 1.79
C GLN A 64 -14.80 5.48 2.29
N ASP A 65 -16.04 5.05 2.08
CA ASP A 65 -16.52 3.72 2.47
C ASP A 65 -15.84 2.59 1.68
N ARG A 66 -15.75 2.71 0.35
CA ARG A 66 -15.03 1.73 -0.51
C ARG A 66 -13.54 1.67 -0.16
N ARG A 67 -12.93 2.83 0.15
CA ARG A 67 -11.53 2.90 0.58
C ARG A 67 -11.34 2.20 1.92
N ARG A 68 -12.23 2.44 2.89
CA ARG A 68 -12.20 1.79 4.20
C ARG A 68 -12.36 0.29 4.06
N GLU A 69 -13.38 -0.17 3.33
CA GLU A 69 -13.63 -1.59 3.12
C GLU A 69 -12.44 -2.31 2.45
N ALA A 70 -11.76 -1.63 1.52
CA ALA A 70 -10.55 -2.14 0.90
C ALA A 70 -9.35 -2.17 1.86
N ILE A 71 -9.19 -1.13 2.69
CA ILE A 71 -8.18 -1.11 3.77
C ILE A 71 -8.44 -2.26 4.73
N ASP A 72 -9.67 -2.47 5.19
CA ASP A 72 -10.02 -3.51 6.15
C ASP A 72 -9.64 -4.89 5.63
N ARG A 73 -9.98 -5.17 4.35
CA ARG A 73 -9.60 -6.42 3.68
C ARG A 73 -8.09 -6.64 3.63
N VAL A 74 -7.29 -5.65 3.22
CA VAL A 74 -5.83 -5.85 3.14
C VAL A 74 -5.19 -5.92 4.53
N THR A 75 -5.77 -5.24 5.52
CA THR A 75 -5.19 -5.16 6.87
C THR A 75 -5.35 -6.48 7.64
N VAL A 76 -6.36 -7.29 7.33
CA VAL A 76 -6.47 -8.68 7.83
C VAL A 76 -5.24 -9.52 7.46
N MET A 77 -4.57 -9.17 6.36
CA MET A 77 -3.33 -9.79 5.88
C MET A 77 -2.12 -8.86 6.12
N GLN A 78 -1.98 -8.38 7.36
CA GLN A 78 -0.82 -7.62 7.83
C GLN A 78 0.23 -8.54 8.48
N PHE A 79 1.49 -8.32 8.12
CA PHE A 79 2.65 -9.11 8.51
C PHE A 79 3.69 -8.24 9.21
N ASP A 80 4.41 -8.81 10.18
CA ASP A 80 5.58 -8.18 10.80
C ASP A 80 6.82 -8.35 9.90
N ARG A 81 7.97 -7.84 10.36
CA ARG A 81 9.27 -8.00 9.69
C ARG A 81 9.72 -9.45 9.49
N HIS A 82 9.14 -10.41 10.22
CA HIS A 82 9.46 -11.83 10.15
C HIS A 82 8.51 -12.60 9.22
N GLY A 83 7.42 -11.97 8.79
CA GLY A 83 6.36 -12.61 8.02
C GLY A 83 5.32 -13.33 8.90
N ASN A 84 5.24 -13.01 10.20
CA ASN A 84 4.15 -13.49 11.05
C ASN A 84 2.94 -12.56 10.91
N ARG A 85 1.72 -13.11 10.95
CA ARG A 85 0.51 -12.30 10.98
C ARG A 85 0.44 -11.47 12.27
N VAL A 86 0.23 -10.16 12.12
CA VAL A 86 0.14 -9.21 13.24
C VAL A 86 -1.32 -8.94 13.62
N TRP A 87 -2.28 -9.36 12.78
CA TRP A 87 -3.68 -9.07 13.04
C TRP A 87 -4.20 -9.77 14.29
N ARG A 88 -4.55 -8.98 15.31
CA ARG A 88 -5.37 -9.44 16.44
C ARG A 88 -6.79 -9.63 15.92
N LYS A 89 -7.40 -10.80 16.16
CA LYS A 89 -8.83 -11.05 15.95
C LYS A 89 -9.66 -9.99 16.69
N VAL A 90 -9.97 -8.88 16.04
CA VAL A 90 -10.98 -7.94 16.50
C VAL A 90 -11.97 -7.82 15.37
N GLN A 91 -13.01 -8.66 15.45
CA GLN A 91 -14.21 -8.54 14.64
C GLN A 91 -14.80 -7.14 14.88
N GLY A 92 -15.03 -6.40 13.80
CA GLY A 92 -15.67 -5.09 13.84
C GLY A 92 -14.72 -3.97 14.25
N LEU A 93 -13.94 -3.46 13.29
CA LEU A 93 -13.28 -2.16 13.41
C LEU A 93 -14.34 -1.08 13.61
N LEU A 94 -14.61 -0.73 14.87
CA LEU A 94 -15.27 0.52 15.21
C LEU A 94 -14.51 1.66 14.51
N ASP A 95 -15.20 2.68 13.98
CA ASP A 95 -14.58 3.84 13.32
C ASP A 95 -13.41 4.44 14.12
N SER A 96 -13.43 4.32 15.45
CA SER A 96 -12.36 4.73 16.35
C SER A 96 -11.04 3.98 16.17
N GLU A 97 -11.04 2.69 15.81
CA GLU A 97 -9.81 1.93 15.56
C GLU A 97 -9.13 2.36 14.24
N HIS A 98 -9.90 2.72 13.21
CA HIS A 98 -9.35 3.30 11.98
C HIS A 98 -8.65 4.64 12.23
N VAL A 99 -9.28 5.49 13.03
CA VAL A 99 -8.70 6.79 13.43
C VAL A 99 -7.45 6.57 14.29
N ARG A 100 -7.48 5.64 15.25
CA ARG A 100 -6.32 5.29 16.08
C ARG A 100 -5.13 4.79 15.25
N ARG A 101 -5.38 3.94 14.25
CA ARG A 101 -4.34 3.49 13.32
C ARG A 101 -3.77 4.60 12.48
N GLY A 102 -4.63 5.45 11.90
CA GLY A 102 -4.18 6.61 11.13
C GLY A 102 -3.35 7.61 11.94
N ILE A 103 -3.60 7.70 13.26
CA ILE A 103 -2.83 8.55 14.19
C ILE A 103 -1.56 7.84 14.69
N GLY A 104 -1.62 6.52 14.90
CA GLY A 104 -0.56 5.71 15.50
C GLY A 104 0.41 5.07 14.52
N GLU A 105 0.25 5.32 13.22
CA GLU A 105 1.08 4.71 12.17
C GLU A 105 1.50 5.77 11.13
N VAL A 106 2.69 5.61 10.57
CA VAL A 106 3.18 6.43 9.46
C VAL A 106 3.60 5.55 8.29
N ALA A 107 3.29 5.98 7.07
CA ALA A 107 3.66 5.26 5.86
C ALA A 107 5.18 5.21 5.68
N THR A 108 5.68 4.06 5.25
CA THR A 108 7.07 3.81 4.84
C THR A 108 7.10 3.29 3.41
N ALA A 109 8.31 3.05 2.85
CA ALA A 109 8.47 2.60 1.47
C ALA A 109 7.70 1.30 1.16
N TYR A 110 7.71 0.33 2.09
CA TYR A 110 7.19 -1.02 1.87
C TYR A 110 6.18 -1.45 2.94
N GLY A 111 5.57 -0.52 3.64
CA GLY A 111 4.70 -0.83 4.78
C GLY A 111 4.40 0.39 5.65
N VAL A 112 4.19 0.16 6.94
CA VAL A 112 3.92 1.19 7.94
C VAL A 112 4.84 1.03 9.15
N CYS A 113 5.12 2.15 9.82
CA CYS A 113 5.88 2.22 11.06
C CYS A 113 4.95 2.63 12.21
N LYS A 114 5.06 1.93 13.35
CA LYS A 114 4.26 2.20 14.56
C LYS A 114 5.07 2.77 15.73
N GLU A 115 6.32 3.18 15.49
CA GLU A 115 7.19 3.70 16.55
C GLU A 115 6.71 5.10 16.98
N PRO A 116 6.26 5.30 18.24
CA PRO A 116 5.58 6.53 18.65
C PRO A 116 6.35 7.81 18.36
N SER A 117 7.67 7.82 18.60
CA SER A 117 8.51 9.00 18.34
C SER A 117 8.61 9.32 16.84
N ASN A 118 8.73 8.28 16.01
CA ASN A 118 8.82 8.45 14.57
C ASN A 118 7.46 8.82 13.96
N VAL A 119 6.37 8.26 14.48
CA VAL A 119 5.00 8.61 14.09
C VAL A 119 4.71 10.07 14.43
N ALA A 120 5.04 10.52 15.65
CA ALA A 120 4.89 11.92 16.07
C ALA A 120 5.71 12.89 15.17
N ALA A 121 6.86 12.44 14.67
CA ALA A 121 7.69 13.19 13.73
C ALA A 121 7.29 13.03 12.25
N GLY A 122 6.14 12.42 11.95
CA GLY A 122 5.67 12.22 10.58
C GLY A 122 6.61 11.37 9.72
N GLY A 123 7.34 10.43 10.33
CA GLY A 123 8.26 9.51 9.67
C GLY A 123 9.67 10.08 9.42
N GLN A 124 9.96 11.30 9.88
CA GLN A 124 11.20 12.02 9.57
C GLN A 124 12.33 11.83 10.62
N SER A 125 12.06 11.19 11.76
CA SER A 125 13.03 11.04 12.86
C SER A 125 13.63 9.64 13.00
N CYS A 126 13.28 8.69 12.13
CA CYS A 126 13.76 7.32 12.23
C CYS A 126 15.29 7.20 12.13
N ALA A 127 15.92 6.67 13.19
CA ALA A 127 17.37 6.43 13.24
C ALA A 127 17.83 5.36 12.24
N LEU A 128 17.00 4.34 11.99
CA LEU A 128 17.30 3.23 11.07
C LEU A 128 17.02 3.54 9.60
N ARG A 129 16.67 4.78 9.26
CA ARG A 129 16.38 5.33 7.91
C ARG A 129 16.51 4.33 6.74
N PHE A 130 15.40 4.05 6.06
CA PHE A 130 15.31 3.11 4.92
C PHE A 130 15.53 1.62 5.25
N ARG A 131 15.91 1.23 6.48
CA ARG A 131 16.06 -0.18 6.91
C ARG A 131 14.84 -0.71 7.67
N CYS A 132 13.63 -0.37 7.21
CA CYS A 132 12.39 -0.69 7.94
C CYS A 132 12.18 -2.21 8.13
N LEU A 133 12.56 -3.03 7.16
CA LEU A 133 12.53 -4.51 7.25
C LEU A 133 13.45 -5.08 8.36
N GLY A 134 14.35 -4.24 8.89
CA GLY A 134 15.17 -4.51 10.06
C GLY A 134 14.47 -4.27 11.40
N CYS A 135 13.46 -3.41 11.43
CA CYS A 135 12.90 -2.79 12.63
C CYS A 135 11.65 -3.50 13.14
N GLU A 136 11.53 -3.67 14.45
CA GLU A 136 10.37 -4.32 15.08
C GLU A 136 9.04 -3.54 14.91
N HIS A 137 9.10 -2.21 14.81
CA HIS A 137 7.92 -1.38 14.61
C HIS A 137 7.39 -1.38 13.18
N PHE A 138 8.06 -2.08 12.27
CA PHE A 138 7.65 -2.21 10.88
C PHE A 138 6.63 -3.33 10.71
N SER A 139 5.61 -3.05 9.90
CA SER A 139 4.70 -4.06 9.38
C SER A 139 4.34 -3.74 7.94
N THR A 140 4.07 -4.77 7.16
CA THR A 140 3.59 -4.67 5.78
C THR A 140 2.22 -5.31 5.67
N ASP A 141 1.46 -4.92 4.66
CA ASP A 141 0.27 -5.64 4.24
C ASP A 141 0.44 -6.13 2.80
N ILE A 142 -0.49 -6.97 2.37
CA ILE A 142 -0.46 -7.59 1.05
C ILE A 142 -0.41 -6.61 -0.12
N SER A 143 -0.92 -5.38 0.05
CA SER A 143 -0.89 -4.38 -1.02
C SER A 143 0.51 -3.88 -1.37
N TYR A 144 1.52 -4.14 -0.53
CA TYR A 144 2.94 -3.83 -0.80
C TYR A 144 3.69 -4.99 -1.47
N LEU A 145 3.07 -6.15 -1.70
CA LEU A 145 3.73 -7.30 -2.31
C LEU A 145 4.43 -6.96 -3.64
N PRO A 146 3.81 -6.24 -4.60
CA PRO A 146 4.50 -5.85 -5.83
C PRO A 146 5.72 -4.95 -5.60
N ASP A 147 5.67 -4.09 -4.58
CA ASP A 147 6.79 -3.17 -4.26
C ASP A 147 7.95 -3.93 -3.62
N LEU A 148 7.64 -4.95 -2.79
CA LEU A 148 8.63 -5.85 -2.21
C LEU A 148 9.32 -6.71 -3.28
N GLU A 149 8.57 -7.20 -4.28
CA GLU A 149 9.12 -7.96 -5.40
C GLU A 149 10.02 -7.10 -6.31
N ALA A 150 9.60 -5.86 -6.58
CA ALA A 150 10.42 -4.89 -7.29
C ALA A 150 11.71 -4.59 -6.52
N TYR A 151 11.60 -4.36 -5.21
CA TYR A 151 12.74 -4.13 -4.34
C TYR A 151 13.72 -5.31 -4.32
N LEU A 152 13.22 -6.54 -4.21
CA LEU A 152 14.06 -7.75 -4.31
C LEU A 152 14.80 -7.80 -5.65
N SER A 153 14.09 -7.52 -6.74
CA SER A 153 14.68 -7.51 -8.09
C SER A 153 15.78 -6.45 -8.21
N ASP A 154 15.60 -5.27 -7.62
CA ASP A 154 16.58 -4.19 -7.60
C ASP A 154 17.80 -4.53 -6.73
N LEU A 155 17.62 -5.20 -5.59
CA LEU A 155 18.74 -5.68 -4.76
C LEU A 155 19.61 -6.68 -5.53
N LEU A 156 18.98 -7.66 -6.18
CA LEU A 156 19.70 -8.68 -6.96
C LEU A 156 20.41 -8.07 -8.16
N ARG A 157 19.75 -7.16 -8.87
CA ARG A 157 20.34 -6.43 -10.00
C ARG A 157 21.51 -5.56 -9.57
N SER A 158 21.37 -4.84 -8.46
CA SER A 158 22.44 -3.99 -7.92
C SER A 158 23.66 -4.82 -7.54
N ARG A 159 23.45 -6.00 -6.94
CA ARG A 159 24.52 -6.92 -6.59
C ARG A 159 25.24 -7.46 -7.82
N GLU A 160 24.51 -7.92 -8.83
CA GLU A 160 25.08 -8.39 -10.10
C GLU A 160 25.94 -7.29 -10.77
N LYS A 161 25.43 -6.06 -10.81
CA LYS A 161 26.17 -4.91 -11.36
C LYS A 161 27.48 -4.64 -10.61
N LEU A 162 27.43 -4.65 -9.28
CA LEU A 162 28.63 -4.41 -8.45
C LEU A 162 29.66 -5.55 -8.56
N MET A 163 29.22 -6.78 -8.81
CA MET A 163 30.12 -7.92 -9.05
C MET A 163 30.73 -7.88 -10.46
N SER A 164 30.05 -7.30 -11.44
CA SER A 164 30.44 -7.36 -12.85
C SER A 164 31.21 -6.14 -13.38
N ALA A 165 31.09 -4.95 -12.77
CA ALA A 165 31.79 -3.77 -13.30
C ALA A 165 31.89 -2.59 -12.30
N PHE A 166 33.10 -2.30 -11.82
CA PHE A 166 33.79 -0.98 -11.80
C PHE A 166 35.04 -1.04 -10.88
N GLU A 167 36.11 -0.35 -11.26
CA GLU A 167 37.25 -0.08 -10.37
C GLU A 167 36.81 0.90 -9.29
N ALA A 168 36.50 0.38 -8.10
CA ALA A 168 36.20 1.17 -6.91
C ALA A 168 37.14 0.73 -5.79
N ASP A 169 37.25 1.51 -4.73
CA ASP A 169 37.94 1.06 -3.53
C ASP A 169 37.12 -0.05 -2.84
N ASP A 170 37.80 -0.96 -2.15
CA ASP A 170 37.15 -2.09 -1.48
C ASP A 170 36.15 -1.65 -0.41
N TRP A 171 36.44 -0.56 0.30
CA TRP A 171 35.52 -0.02 1.30
C TRP A 171 34.20 0.41 0.64
N ALA A 172 34.25 1.13 -0.48
CA ALA A 172 33.07 1.62 -1.19
C ALA A 172 32.25 0.48 -1.79
N ARG A 173 32.92 -0.56 -2.33
CA ARG A 173 32.26 -1.78 -2.80
C ARG A 173 31.54 -2.50 -1.66
N SER A 174 32.18 -2.62 -0.51
CA SER A 174 31.61 -3.30 0.65
C SER A 174 30.38 -2.59 1.22
N GLU A 175 30.39 -1.26 1.27
CA GLU A 175 29.26 -0.47 1.77
C GLU A 175 28.10 -0.42 0.78
N ALA A 176 28.38 -0.34 -0.52
CA ALA A 176 27.36 -0.31 -1.56
C ALA A 176 26.71 -1.67 -1.82
N MET A 177 27.40 -2.77 -1.48
CA MET A 177 26.90 -4.12 -1.75
C MET A 177 25.64 -4.41 -0.92
N PRO A 178 24.51 -4.76 -1.56
CA PRO A 178 23.33 -5.22 -0.86
C PRO A 178 23.65 -6.41 0.05
N SER A 179 23.20 -6.34 1.31
CA SER A 179 23.44 -7.40 2.28
C SER A 179 22.66 -8.67 1.93
N GLU A 180 23.31 -9.83 2.04
CA GLU A 180 22.65 -11.14 1.97
C GLU A 180 21.54 -11.29 3.02
N GLU A 181 21.71 -10.67 4.19
CA GLU A 181 20.69 -10.69 5.22
C GLU A 181 19.43 -9.93 4.79
N GLU A 182 19.59 -8.77 4.16
CA GLU A 182 18.49 -7.96 3.65
C GLU A 182 17.75 -8.71 2.53
N ILE A 183 18.48 -9.27 1.56
CA ILE A 183 17.91 -10.11 0.49
C ILE A 183 17.16 -11.31 1.08
N GLY A 184 17.76 -12.01 2.04
CA GLY A 184 17.14 -13.17 2.70
C GLY A 184 15.87 -12.81 3.47
N ARG A 185 15.84 -11.65 4.14
CA ARG A 185 14.64 -11.13 4.83
C ARG A 185 13.53 -10.80 3.85
N VAL A 186 13.82 -10.05 2.78
CA VAL A 186 12.83 -9.70 1.75
C VAL A 186 12.26 -10.95 1.10
N ARG A 187 13.11 -11.91 0.72
CA ARG A 187 12.68 -13.19 0.15
C ARG A 187 11.73 -13.94 1.07
N ARG A 188 12.08 -14.11 2.34
CA ARG A 188 11.21 -14.78 3.33
C ARG A 188 9.87 -14.07 3.47
N LEU A 189 9.88 -12.74 3.56
CA LEU A 189 8.65 -11.97 3.70
C LEU A 189 7.74 -12.15 2.47
N ILE A 190 8.28 -12.03 1.25
CA ILE A 190 7.54 -12.29 0.01
C ILE A 190 6.96 -13.71 0.00
N SER A 191 7.78 -14.71 0.33
CA SER A 191 7.33 -16.11 0.36
C SER A 191 6.20 -16.33 1.36
N ARG A 192 6.24 -15.69 2.55
CA ARG A 192 5.17 -15.76 3.55
C ARG A 192 3.88 -15.11 3.06
N VAL A 193 3.98 -13.91 2.48
CA VAL A 193 2.81 -13.20 1.94
C VAL A 193 2.17 -14.01 0.79
N LYS A 194 2.97 -14.65 -0.07
CA LYS A 194 2.48 -15.50 -1.16
C LYS A 194 1.84 -16.79 -0.66
N ALA A 195 2.44 -17.47 0.30
CA ALA A 195 1.85 -18.68 0.87
C ALA A 195 0.44 -18.40 1.44
N ASP A 196 0.30 -17.28 2.16
CA ASP A 196 -0.99 -16.85 2.70
C ASP A 196 -2.03 -16.45 1.63
N LEU A 197 -1.57 -16.08 0.43
CA LEU A 197 -2.43 -15.84 -0.74
C LEU A 197 -2.87 -17.14 -1.41
N ASP A 198 -1.95 -18.10 -1.50
CA ASP A 198 -2.19 -19.41 -2.11
C ASP A 198 -3.17 -20.26 -1.28
N ASP A 199 -3.29 -19.98 0.02
CA ASP A 199 -4.26 -20.59 0.93
C ASP A 199 -5.70 -20.04 0.75
N LEU A 200 -5.89 -18.97 -0.02
CA LEU A 200 -7.22 -18.39 -0.28
C LEU A 200 -7.95 -19.15 -1.39
N THR A 201 -9.28 -19.18 -1.29
CA THR A 201 -10.11 -19.60 -2.43
C THR A 201 -10.01 -18.60 -3.59
N GLU A 202 -10.34 -19.03 -4.82
CA GLU A 202 -10.29 -18.14 -5.99
C GLU A 202 -11.18 -16.89 -5.83
N GLU A 203 -12.32 -17.04 -5.17
CA GLU A 203 -13.26 -15.95 -4.88
C GLU A 203 -12.66 -14.95 -3.89
N GLU A 204 -12.08 -15.44 -2.79
CA GLU A 204 -11.39 -14.60 -1.79
C GLU A 204 -10.16 -13.91 -2.39
N ARG A 205 -9.40 -14.62 -3.22
CA ARG A 205 -8.23 -14.10 -3.94
C ARG A 205 -8.63 -12.93 -4.84
N ALA A 206 -9.70 -13.07 -5.62
CA ALA A 206 -10.20 -12.00 -6.48
C ALA A 206 -10.67 -10.77 -5.67
N GLU A 207 -11.32 -10.96 -4.52
CA GLU A 207 -11.71 -9.86 -3.63
C GLU A 207 -10.48 -9.13 -3.04
N VAL A 208 -9.47 -9.87 -2.61
CA VAL A 208 -8.22 -9.32 -2.08
C VAL A 208 -7.46 -8.54 -3.15
N GLU A 209 -7.34 -9.08 -4.37
CA GLU A 209 -6.70 -8.39 -5.49
C GLU A 209 -7.42 -7.07 -5.85
N GLN A 210 -8.76 -7.07 -5.81
CA GLN A 210 -9.54 -5.85 -6.00
C GLN A 210 -9.28 -4.83 -4.89
N ALA A 211 -9.25 -5.26 -3.63
CA ALA A 211 -8.96 -4.39 -2.49
C ALA A 211 -7.55 -3.80 -2.58
N VAL A 212 -6.54 -4.61 -2.95
CA VAL A 212 -5.17 -4.16 -3.20
C VAL A 212 -5.13 -3.08 -4.28
N SER A 213 -5.84 -3.28 -5.39
CA SER A 213 -5.93 -2.28 -6.47
C SER A 213 -6.52 -0.95 -5.98
N VAL A 214 -7.58 -0.99 -5.19
CA VAL A 214 -8.22 0.20 -4.60
C VAL A 214 -7.25 0.92 -3.65
N VAL A 215 -6.60 0.20 -2.74
CA VAL A 215 -5.63 0.76 -1.79
C VAL A 215 -4.46 1.40 -2.52
N ARG A 216 -3.88 0.71 -3.51
CA ARG A 216 -2.75 1.22 -4.29
C ARG A 216 -3.10 2.47 -5.11
N ARG A 217 -4.30 2.54 -5.70
CA ARG A 217 -4.78 3.76 -6.39
C ARG A 217 -4.95 4.94 -5.45
N GLY A 218 -5.35 4.68 -4.20
CA GLY A 218 -5.52 5.69 -3.16
C GLY A 218 -4.21 6.17 -2.53
N ARG A 219 -3.10 5.45 -2.74
CA ARG A 219 -1.75 5.90 -2.37
C ARG A 219 -1.33 7.00 -3.35
N SER A 220 -1.55 8.26 -2.95
CA SER A 220 -0.71 9.34 -3.46
C SER A 220 0.73 8.92 -3.23
N VAL A 221 1.43 8.70 -4.34
CA VAL A 221 2.83 8.32 -4.34
C VAL A 221 3.62 9.51 -3.81
N MET A 222 3.70 9.65 -2.49
CA MET A 222 4.87 10.22 -1.84
C MET A 222 5.98 9.18 -2.03
N LEU A 223 6.47 9.05 -3.26
CA LEU A 223 7.86 8.64 -3.47
C LEU A 223 8.70 9.76 -2.87
N GLY A 224 8.78 9.75 -1.54
CA GLY A 224 9.88 10.30 -0.76
C GLY A 224 11.13 9.46 -1.03
N MET A 225 11.48 9.30 -2.31
CA MET A 225 12.87 9.30 -2.68
C MET A 225 13.43 10.57 -2.03
N PRO A 226 14.41 10.49 -1.12
CA PRO A 226 15.12 11.69 -0.74
C PRO A 226 15.66 12.25 -2.05
N ARG A 227 15.13 13.42 -2.48
CA ARG A 227 16.01 14.33 -3.19
C ARG A 227 17.12 14.54 -2.18
N VAL A 228 18.27 13.92 -2.42
CA VAL A 228 19.52 14.33 -1.80
C VAL A 228 19.54 15.82 -2.09
N GLY A 229 19.15 16.62 -1.10
CA GLY A 229 19.27 18.06 -1.20
C GLY A 229 20.74 18.27 -1.42
N GLN A 230 21.11 18.79 -2.60
CA GLN A 230 22.46 19.29 -2.77
C GLN A 230 22.75 20.16 -1.55
N PRO A 231 23.87 19.95 -0.85
CA PRO A 231 24.24 20.86 0.23
C PRO A 231 24.22 22.27 -0.36
N LEU A 232 23.40 23.14 0.22
CA LEU A 232 23.39 24.54 -0.17
C LEU A 232 24.83 25.05 -0.01
N PRO A 233 25.42 25.69 -1.04
CA PRO A 233 26.74 26.26 -0.89
C PRO A 233 26.70 27.22 0.29
N ASP A 234 27.72 27.15 1.16
CA ASP A 234 27.84 27.99 2.35
C ASP A 234 28.08 29.44 1.90
N VAL A 235 27.00 30.16 1.64
CA VAL A 235 27.03 31.60 1.33
C VAL A 235 27.09 32.36 2.65
N ARG A 236 28.18 32.18 3.40
CA ARG A 236 28.64 33.16 4.37
C ARG A 236 30.05 33.59 3.98
N PRO A 237 30.23 34.82 3.45
CA PRO A 237 31.57 35.37 3.38
C PRO A 237 32.13 35.47 4.81
N ARG A 238 33.24 34.77 5.05
CA ARG A 238 34.07 34.91 6.24
C ARG A 238 34.41 36.39 6.37
N ARG A 239 33.91 37.06 7.42
CA ARG A 239 34.45 38.37 7.82
C ARG A 239 35.89 38.13 8.28
N ALA A 240 36.84 38.71 7.57
CA ALA A 240 38.20 38.85 8.05
C ALA A 240 38.21 39.81 9.25
N ALA A 241 39.07 39.51 10.22
CA ALA A 241 39.38 40.37 11.36
C ALA A 241 40.11 41.65 10.91
#